data_AF-L0F4G9-F1
#
_entry.id   AF-L0F4G9-F1
#
_cell.length_a   1.000
_cell.length_b   1.000
_cell.length_c   1.000
_cell.angle_alpha   90.00
_cell.angle_beta   90.00
_cell.angle_gamma   90.00
#
_symmetry.space_group_name_H-M   'P 1'
#
loop_
_entity.id
_entity.type
_entity.pdbx_description
1 polymer ?
#
loop_
_entity_poly.entity_id
_entity_poly.type
_entity_poly.pdbx_seq_one_letter_code
_entity_poly.pdbx_strand_id
1 'polypeptide(L)' 'MAITTTKVLQLAFTTTSGKSVTITVANPKEDLTKTEVEAVMNTILAKNIFMTSSGELGSKRDALIVGTSTEDLYDPPLN' A
#
# COMPACT_ATOMS: atom_id res chain seq x y z
N MET A 1 25.42 -11.75 -6.06
CA MET A 1 24.97 -10.39 -5.70
C MET A 1 23.59 -10.15 -6.30
N ALA A 2 22.56 -10.11 -5.46
CA ALA A 2 21.19 -9.83 -5.90
C ALA A 2 20.68 -8.59 -5.18
N ILE A 3 20.40 -7.52 -5.93
CA ILE A 3 19.59 -6.42 -5.39
C ILE A 3 18.15 -6.90 -5.40
N THR A 4 17.53 -7.00 -4.22
CA THR A 4 16.11 -7.34 -4.13
C THR A 4 15.35 -6.05 -3.89
N THR A 5 14.67 -5.57 -4.93
CA THR A 5 13.80 -4.39 -4.86
C THR A 5 12.38 -4.85 -4.64
N THR A 6 11.81 -4.53 -3.47
CA THR A 6 10.42 -4.86 -3.14
C THR A 6 9.64 -3.56 -2.96
N LYS A 7 8.57 -3.38 -3.73
CA LYS A 7 7.68 -2.22 -3.62
C LYS A 7 6.33 -2.67 -3.08
N VAL A 8 5.76 -1.89 -2.17
CA VAL A 8 4.40 -2.09 -1.64
C VAL A 8 3.66 -0.75 -1.64
N LEU A 9 2.36 -0.78 -1.96
CA LEU A 9 1.48 0.38 -1.87
C LEU A 9 0.64 0.25 -0.63
N GLN A 10 0.77 1.22 0.28
CA GLN A 10 -0.03 1.33 1.49
C GLN A 10 -1.07 2.43 1.29
N LEU A 11 -2.33 2.05 1.38
CA LEU A 11 -3.47 2.95 1.29
C LEU A 11 -4.11 3.04 2.67
N ALA A 12 -3.98 4.19 3.32
CA ALA A 12 -4.64 4.48 4.57
C ALA A 12 -5.99 5.17 4.33
N PHE A 13 -7.00 4.68 5.02
CA PHE A 13 -8.36 5.20 5.01
C PHE A 13 -8.84 5.44 6.43
N THR A 14 -9.77 6.37 6.58
CA THR A 14 -10.51 6.61 7.83
C THR A 14 -11.91 6.06 7.66
N THR A 15 -12.38 5.29 8.64
CA THR A 15 -13.74 4.75 8.70
C THR A 15 -14.71 5.77 9.27
N THR A 16 -16.01 5.57 9.03
CA THR A 16 -17.08 6.41 9.60
C THR A 16 -17.09 6.42 11.13
N SER A 17 -16.54 5.38 11.79
CA SER A 17 -16.36 5.33 13.24
C SER A 17 -15.08 6.02 13.75
N GLY A 18 -14.34 6.70 12.87
CA GLY A 18 -13.11 7.42 13.22
C GLY A 18 -11.85 6.56 13.38
N LYS A 19 -11.90 5.26 13.04
CA LYS A 19 -10.72 4.39 13.04
C LYS A 19 -9.99 4.42 11.70
N SER A 20 -8.67 4.28 11.74
CA SER A 20 -7.83 4.16 10.55
C SER A 20 -7.64 2.71 10.12
N VAL A 21 -7.77 2.46 8.82
CA VAL A 21 -7.58 1.17 8.16
C VAL A 21 -6.50 1.34 7.11
N THR A 22 -5.49 0.47 7.14
CA THR A 22 -4.40 0.49 6.15
C THR A 22 -4.48 -0.77 5.30
N ILE A 23 -4.66 -0.58 4.00
CA ILE A 23 -4.65 -1.66 3.01
C ILE A 23 -3.26 -1.68 2.38
N THR A 24 -2.57 -2.81 2.49
CA THR A 24 -1.25 -2.99 1.87
C THR A 24 -1.40 -3.85 0.62
N VAL A 25 -0.97 -3.32 -0.52
CA VAL A 25 -0.95 -4.01 -1.81
C VAL A 25 0.50 -4.32 -2.16
N ALA A 26 0.83 -5.60 -2.15
CA ALA A 26 2.12 -6.08 -2.61
C ALA A 26 2.21 -6.02 -4.14
N ASN A 27 3.40 -5.70 -4.68
CA ASN A 27 3.62 -5.53 -6.12
C ASN A 27 2.68 -4.49 -6.76
N PRO A 28 2.69 -3.23 -6.29
CA PRO A 28 1.93 -2.19 -6.93
C PRO A 28 2.49 -1.93 -8.33
N LYS A 29 1.61 -1.54 -9.25
CA LYS A 29 1.99 -1.23 -10.63
C LYS A 29 3.04 -0.10 -10.63
N GLU A 30 4.13 -0.26 -11.37
CA GLU A 30 5.27 0.67 -11.28
C GLU A 30 4.96 2.08 -11.81
N ASP A 31 4.02 2.19 -12.75
CA ASP A 31 3.51 3.46 -13.31
C ASP A 31 2.28 4.00 -12.58
N LEU A 32 2.12 3.71 -11.28
CA LEU A 32 1.02 4.28 -10.51
C LEU A 32 1.18 5.79 -10.37
N THR A 33 0.32 6.52 -11.05
CA THR A 33 0.20 7.96 -10.87
C THR A 33 -0.68 8.28 -9.66
N LYS A 34 -0.50 9.48 -9.09
CA LYS A 34 -1.38 9.98 -8.02
C LYS A 34 -2.86 9.87 -8.40
N THR A 35 -3.20 10.19 -9.64
CA THR A 35 -4.57 10.11 -10.16
C THR A 35 -5.13 8.69 -10.13
N GLU A 36 -4.35 7.68 -10.53
CA GLU A 36 -4.79 6.28 -10.46
C GLU A 36 -4.97 5.83 -9.02
N VAL A 37 -4.04 6.18 -8.12
CA VAL A 37 -4.15 5.87 -6.70
C VAL A 37 -5.42 6.50 -6.10
N GLU A 38 -5.70 7.77 -6.42
CA GLU A 38 -6.92 8.44 -5.98
C GLU A 38 -8.19 7.83 -6.59
N ALA A 39 -8.16 7.40 -7.85
CA ALA A 39 -9.28 6.73 -8.49
C ALA A 39 -9.56 5.36 -7.86
N VAL A 40 -8.52 4.61 -7.53
CA VAL A 40 -8.62 3.33 -6.79
C VAL A 40 -9.18 3.59 -5.39
N MET A 41 -8.66 4.59 -4.66
CA MET A 41 -9.18 4.98 -3.35
C MET A 41 -10.66 5.36 -3.41
N ASN A 42 -11.06 6.17 -4.40
CA ASN A 42 -12.47 6.52 -4.62
C ASN A 42 -13.31 5.30 -4.97
N THR A 43 -12.80 4.39 -5.79
CA THR A 43 -13.50 3.14 -6.15
C THR A 43 -13.67 2.24 -4.93
N ILE A 44 -12.67 2.17 -4.05
CA ILE A 44 -12.72 1.42 -2.79
C ILE A 44 -13.78 2.00 -1.87
N LEU A 45 -13.83 3.33 -1.72
CA LEU A 45 -14.86 4.05 -0.95
C LEU A 45 -16.25 3.84 -1.55
N ALA A 46 -16.39 3.99 -2.87
CA ALA A 46 -17.67 3.87 -3.58
C ALA A 46 -18.19 2.42 -3.60
N LYS A 47 -17.30 1.44 -3.75
CA LYS A 47 -17.67 0.03 -3.67
C LYS A 47 -18.05 -0.36 -2.26
N ASN A 48 -17.47 0.30 -1.24
CA ASN A 48 -17.74 0.04 0.17
C ASN A 48 -17.66 -1.45 0.55
N ILE A 49 -16.86 -2.20 -0.21
CA ILE A 49 -16.72 -3.66 -0.13
C ILE A 49 -15.84 -4.09 1.04
N PHE A 50 -15.07 -3.16 1.61
CA PHE A 50 -14.24 -3.39 2.77
C PHE A 50 -15.02 -3.04 4.03
N MET A 51 -15.88 -3.97 4.47
CA MET A 51 -16.47 -3.91 5.80
C MET A 51 -15.39 -4.25 6.82
N THR A 52 -14.98 -3.26 7.59
CA THR A 52 -14.12 -3.51 8.76
C THR A 52 -14.99 -3.68 10.00
N SER A 53 -14.47 -4.29 11.06
CA SER A 53 -15.18 -4.38 12.34
C SER A 53 -15.52 -3.01 12.95
N SER A 54 -15.01 -1.92 12.36
CA SER A 54 -15.22 -0.54 12.79
C SER A 54 -16.12 0.25 11.82
N GLY A 55 -16.82 -0.44 10.91
CA GLY A 55 -17.72 0.17 9.94
C GLY A 55 -17.12 0.38 8.56
N GLU A 56 -17.83 1.18 7.78
CA GLU A 56 -17.56 1.51 6.38
C GLU A 56 -16.33 2.43 6.24
N LEU A 57 -15.65 2.36 5.09
CA LEU A 57 -14.58 3.28 4.76
C LEU A 57 -15.19 4.65 4.44
N GLY A 58 -14.84 5.68 5.23
CA GLY A 58 -15.45 7.00 5.14
C GLY A 58 -14.63 8.02 4.33
N SER A 59 -13.30 7.98 4.40
CA SER A 59 -12.45 8.95 3.68
C SER A 59 -11.05 8.41 3.40
N LYS A 60 -10.43 8.90 2.31
CA LYS A 60 -9.00 8.68 2.01
C LYS A 60 -8.16 9.47 3.02
N ARG A 61 -7.26 8.79 3.72
CA ARG A 61 -6.38 9.39 4.73
C ARG A 61 -5.00 9.66 4.14
N ASP A 62 -4.37 8.63 3.59
CA ASP A 62 -3.01 8.72 3.06
C ASP A 62 -2.73 7.61 2.05
N ALA A 63 -1.79 7.82 1.12
CA ALA A 63 -1.35 6.83 0.17
C ALA A 63 0.17 6.90 -0.01
N LEU A 64 0.85 5.82 0.35
CA LEU A 64 2.30 5.76 0.40
C LEU A 64 2.78 4.58 -0.43
N ILE A 65 3.74 4.82 -1.32
CA ILE A 65 4.49 3.75 -1.97
C ILE A 65 5.77 3.57 -1.16
N VAL A 66 5.92 2.40 -0.55
CA VAL A 66 7.10 2.04 0.22
C VAL A 66 7.95 1.10 -0.63
N GLY A 67 9.14 1.55 -1.00
CA GLY A 67 10.15 0.74 -1.69
C GLY A 67 11.27 0.36 -0.74
N THR A 68 11.55 -0.92 -0.62
CA THR A 68 12.72 -1.43 0.10
C THR A 68 13.71 -1.96 -0.94
N SER A 69 14.91 -1.39 -0.94
CA SER A 69 16.05 -1.91 -1.70
C SER A 69 17.03 -2.50 -0.72
N THR A 70 17.21 -3.82 -0.75
CA THR A 70 18.24 -4.50 0.03
C THR A 70 19.42 -4.75 -0.89
N GLU A 71 20.52 -4.05 -0.60
CA GLU A 71 21.79 -4.25 -1.27
C GLU A 71 22.66 -5.16 -0.40
N ASP A 72 22.94 -6.34 -0.93
CA ASP A 72 23.82 -7.30 -0.27
C ASP A 72 25.27 -6.90 -0.51
N LEU A 73 25.89 -6.31 0.51
CA LEU A 73 27.26 -5.79 0.46
C LEU A 73 28.32 -6.85 0.82
N TYR A 74 27.91 -8.05 1.26
CA TYR A 74 28.86 -9.08 1.68
C TYR A 74 28.29 -10.50 1.49
N ASP A 75 28.77 -11.17 0.44
CA ASP A 75 28.55 -12.62 0.24
C ASP A 75 29.77 -13.37 0.80
N PRO A 76 29.66 -14.03 1.97
CA PRO A 76 30.78 -14.81 2.50
C PRO A 76 31.11 -15.95 1.54
N PRO A 77 32.38 -16.16 1.18
CA PRO A 77 32.76 -17.26 0.31
C PRO A 77 32.35 -18.60 0.96
N LEU A 78 31.62 -19.42 0.20
CA LEU A 78 31.30 -20.79 0.58
C LEU A 78 32.61 -21.56 0.70
N ASN A 79 32.94 -21.95 1.94
CA ASN A 79 34.14 -22.68 2.30
C ASN A 79 34.07 -24.16 1.90
#